data_AF-W3X2M9-F1
#
_entry.id   AF-W3X2M9-F1
#
_cell.length_a   1.000
_cell.length_b   1.000
_cell.length_c   1.000
_cell.angle_alpha   90.00
_cell.angle_beta   90.00
_cell.angle_gamma   90.00
#
_symmetry.space_group_name_H-M   'P 1'
#
loop_
_entity.id
_entity.type
_entity.pdbx_description
1 polymer ?
#
loop_
_entity_poly.entity_id
_entity_poly.type
_entity_poly.pdbx_seq_one_letter_code
_entity_poly.pdbx_strand_id
1 'polypeptide(L)'
;MANDGKTVIPTPTWVLVARIFQLVLSIIVVGGAGWFIHGLYEDSLGFAIVCSLFTWIIFVYAIVTENVSTCRRAYNTWAILSLDGLMIIFWLSAMGAVAAKRADFTVPVNADCTSDGSAVNSGHCTISRKRAGVGVASYAALDIMSAVAGICAIIMLLFVATFSYVCHKFRLSWSSNDYDAEKRVGGPGNTSVAYHHPEVEMQPNMPTQYSGYPQQVAVGTTPQYSQNHPYDPYVH
;
A
#
# COMPACT_ATOMS: atom_id res chain seq x y z
N MET A 1 -16.54 0.38 -26.86
CA MET A 1 -16.30 -0.78 -25.98
C MET A 1 -15.46 -0.28 -24.81
N ALA A 2 -15.99 -0.35 -23.60
CA ALA A 2 -15.37 0.24 -22.41
C ALA A 2 -14.06 -0.49 -22.08
N ASN A 3 -12.98 0.27 -21.93
CA ASN A 3 -11.69 -0.22 -21.46
C ASN A 3 -11.86 -0.71 -20.02
N ASP A 4 -11.96 -2.02 -19.85
CA ASP A 4 -11.89 -2.67 -18.55
C ASP A 4 -10.48 -2.43 -18.01
N GLY A 5 -10.34 -1.47 -17.08
CA GLY A 5 -9.09 -1.05 -16.42
C GLY A 5 -8.53 -2.12 -15.47
N LYS A 6 -8.41 -3.36 -15.96
CA LYS A 6 -8.02 -4.57 -15.21
C LYS A 6 -6.52 -4.85 -15.36
N THR A 7 -5.68 -3.85 -15.20
CA THR A 7 -4.24 -4.07 -14.96
C THR A 7 -4.04 -4.29 -13.46
N VAL A 8 -4.13 -5.55 -13.05
CA VAL A 8 -3.70 -5.97 -11.70
C VAL A 8 -2.18 -5.82 -11.68
N ILE A 9 -1.70 -4.71 -11.13
CA ILE A 9 -0.27 -4.52 -10.87
C ILE A 9 0.07 -5.47 -9.73
N PRO A 10 0.95 -6.47 -9.93
CA PRO A 10 1.37 -7.34 -8.84
C PRO A 10 2.01 -6.47 -7.76
N THR A 11 1.40 -6.43 -6.58
CA THR A 11 1.97 -5.73 -5.44
C THR A 11 3.24 -6.45 -5.03
N PRO A 12 4.40 -5.76 -5.00
CA PRO A 12 5.63 -6.39 -4.59
C PRO A 12 5.54 -6.72 -3.09
N THR A 13 6.12 -7.84 -2.70
CA THR A 13 6.02 -8.38 -1.32
C THR A 13 6.46 -7.38 -0.25
N TRP A 14 7.39 -6.47 -0.56
CA TRP A 14 7.83 -5.45 0.38
C TRP A 14 6.73 -4.44 0.75
N VAL A 15 5.79 -4.11 -0.16
CA VAL A 15 4.66 -3.22 0.14
C VAL A 15 3.72 -3.88 1.14
N LEU A 16 3.47 -5.18 0.98
CA LEU A 16 2.69 -5.97 1.93
C LEU A 16 3.35 -5.97 3.32
N VAL A 17 4.67 -6.17 3.37
CA VAL A 17 5.44 -6.11 4.62
C VAL A 17 5.31 -4.74 5.28
N ALA A 18 5.46 -3.65 4.52
CA ALA A 18 5.28 -2.28 5.05
C ALA A 18 3.86 -2.06 5.61
N ARG A 19 2.83 -2.59 4.93
CA ARG A 19 1.44 -2.52 5.39
C ARG A 19 1.19 -3.31 6.68
N ILE A 20 1.84 -4.47 6.84
CA ILE A 20 1.78 -5.24 8.10
C ILE A 20 2.43 -4.43 9.24
N PHE A 21 3.56 -3.77 8.98
CA PHE A 21 4.18 -2.88 9.98
C PHE A 21 3.25 -1.71 10.35
N GLN A 22 2.60 -1.07 9.38
CA GLN A 22 1.58 -0.03 9.65
C GLN A 22 0.47 -0.56 10.58
N LEU A 23 -0.03 -1.77 10.31
CA LEU A 23 -1.06 -2.41 11.14
C LEU A 23 -0.56 -2.66 12.56
N VAL A 24 0.60 -3.29 12.73
CA VAL A 24 1.17 -3.62 14.04
C VAL A 24 1.42 -2.35 14.87
N LEU A 25 2.03 -1.33 14.26
CA LEU A 25 2.29 -0.06 14.93
C LEU A 25 0.97 0.65 15.31
N SER A 26 -0.06 0.59 14.48
CA SER A 26 -1.37 1.16 14.82
C SER A 26 -2.03 0.46 16.02
N ILE A 27 -1.83 -0.85 16.19
CA ILE A 27 -2.31 -1.58 17.38
C ILE A 27 -1.58 -1.10 18.64
N ILE A 28 -0.27 -0.85 18.55
CA ILE A 28 0.52 -0.30 19.66
C ILE A 28 0.01 1.10 20.05
N VAL A 29 -0.35 1.94 19.06
CA VAL A 29 -0.95 3.26 19.32
C VAL A 29 -2.28 3.12 20.04
N VAL A 30 -3.17 2.21 19.63
CA VAL A 30 -4.45 1.96 20.32
C VAL A 30 -4.22 1.46 21.75
N GLY A 31 -3.25 0.56 21.96
CA GLY A 31 -2.90 0.07 23.31
C GLY A 31 -2.38 1.19 24.22
N GLY A 32 -1.47 2.03 23.71
CA GLY A 32 -0.95 3.19 24.43
C GLY A 32 -2.03 4.23 24.74
N ALA A 33 -2.90 4.51 23.77
CA ALA A 33 -4.04 5.42 23.95
C ALA A 33 -5.05 4.86 24.96
N GLY A 34 -5.36 3.56 24.90
CA GLY A 34 -6.28 2.91 25.84
C GLY A 34 -5.78 2.97 27.29
N TRP A 35 -4.48 2.71 27.51
CA TRP A 35 -3.88 2.86 28.84
C TRP A 35 -3.96 4.30 29.36
N PHE A 36 -3.75 5.28 28.50
CA PHE A 36 -3.80 6.70 28.87
C PHE A 36 -5.24 7.16 29.20
N ILE A 37 -6.22 6.75 28.39
CA ILE A 37 -7.65 7.10 28.55
C ILE A 37 -8.23 6.60 29.88
N HIS A 38 -7.71 5.48 30.40
CA HIS A 38 -8.10 4.99 31.72
C HIS A 38 -7.86 6.04 32.82
N GLY A 39 -6.76 6.79 32.72
CA GLY A 39 -6.45 7.88 33.65
C GLY A 39 -7.18 9.17 33.31
N LEU A 40 -6.94 9.70 32.11
CA LEU A 40 -7.50 10.96 31.63
C LEU A 40 -7.86 10.82 30.16
N TYR A 41 -9.10 11.11 29.80
CA TYR A 41 -9.51 11.14 28.40
C TYR A 41 -9.01 12.43 27.73
N GLU A 42 -8.32 12.29 26.59
CA GLU A 42 -7.82 13.39 25.78
C GLU A 42 -8.21 13.21 24.31
N ASP A 43 -8.77 14.27 23.71
CA ASP A 43 -9.30 14.23 22.34
C ASP A 43 -8.23 13.90 21.29
N SER A 44 -6.99 14.31 21.54
CA SER A 44 -5.84 14.04 20.65
C SER A 44 -5.56 12.54 20.50
N LEU A 45 -5.68 11.78 21.59
CA LEU A 45 -5.52 10.33 21.58
C LEU A 45 -6.76 9.65 21.01
N GLY A 46 -7.95 10.21 21.23
CA GLY A 46 -9.18 9.79 20.54
C GLY A 46 -9.03 9.84 19.02
N PHE A 47 -8.46 10.92 18.47
CA PHE A 47 -8.19 11.04 17.05
C PHE A 47 -7.17 10.00 16.54
N ALA A 48 -6.13 9.69 17.31
CA ALA A 48 -5.16 8.64 16.95
C ALA A 48 -5.79 7.22 16.91
N ILE A 49 -6.78 6.95 17.76
CA ILE A 49 -7.57 5.71 17.71
C ILE A 49 -8.38 5.64 16.42
N VAL A 50 -9.05 6.74 16.04
CA VAL A 50 -9.79 6.81 14.76
C VAL A 50 -8.87 6.58 13.56
N CYS A 51 -7.66 7.18 13.56
CA CYS A 51 -6.66 6.92 12.52
C CYS A 51 -6.25 5.43 12.44
N SER A 52 -6.16 4.77 13.60
CA SER A 52 -5.84 3.34 13.67
C SER A 52 -6.97 2.50 13.06
N LEU A 53 -8.24 2.81 13.36
CA LEU A 53 -9.39 2.13 12.76
C LEU A 53 -9.41 2.27 11.23
N PHE A 54 -9.15 3.47 10.70
CA PHE A 54 -9.05 3.65 9.26
C PHE A 54 -7.89 2.85 8.65
N THR A 55 -6.75 2.80 9.34
CA THR A 55 -5.60 1.98 8.92
C THR A 55 -6.00 0.50 8.78
N TRP A 56 -6.80 -0.02 9.72
CA TRP A 56 -7.27 -1.41 9.68
C TRP A 56 -8.23 -1.65 8.52
N ILE A 57 -9.17 -0.74 8.30
CA ILE A 57 -10.13 -0.82 7.18
C ILE A 57 -9.40 -0.81 5.83
N ILE A 58 -8.42 0.09 5.66
CA ILE A 58 -7.65 0.21 4.42
C ILE A 58 -6.78 -1.04 4.21
N PHE A 59 -6.18 -1.57 5.27
CA PHE A 59 -5.42 -2.82 5.20
C PHE A 59 -6.28 -4.00 4.75
N VAL A 60 -7.47 -4.16 5.34
CA VAL A 60 -8.43 -5.20 4.94
C VAL A 60 -8.86 -5.00 3.49
N TYR A 61 -9.19 -3.76 3.09
CA TYR A 61 -9.54 -3.43 1.71
C TYR A 61 -8.43 -3.82 0.72
N ALA A 62 -7.17 -3.49 1.02
CA ALA A 62 -6.02 -3.86 0.20
C ALA A 62 -5.86 -5.39 0.08
N ILE A 63 -5.91 -6.11 1.19
CA ILE A 63 -5.78 -7.58 1.18
C ILE A 63 -6.91 -8.26 0.42
N VAL A 64 -8.16 -7.85 0.66
CA VAL A 64 -9.34 -8.49 0.04
C VAL A 64 -9.35 -8.24 -1.46
N THR A 65 -9.04 -7.03 -1.90
CA THR A 65 -9.04 -6.70 -3.34
C THR A 65 -7.89 -7.35 -4.11
N GLU A 66 -6.75 -7.59 -3.47
CA GLU A 66 -5.59 -8.23 -4.08
C GLU A 66 -5.69 -9.77 -4.09
N ASN A 67 -6.08 -10.38 -2.97
CA ASN A 67 -6.00 -11.84 -2.78
C ASN A 67 -7.27 -12.59 -3.20
N VAL A 68 -8.44 -11.95 -3.17
CA VAL A 68 -9.70 -12.62 -3.51
C VAL A 68 -10.02 -12.40 -4.99
N SER A 69 -9.84 -13.44 -5.80
CA SER A 69 -10.13 -13.44 -7.25
C SER A 69 -11.55 -12.97 -7.57
N THR A 70 -12.53 -13.26 -6.71
CA THR A 70 -13.93 -12.86 -6.82
C THR A 70 -14.15 -11.34 -6.61
N CYS A 71 -13.28 -10.65 -5.87
CA CYS A 71 -13.39 -9.22 -5.56
C CYS A 71 -12.45 -8.32 -6.38
N ARG A 72 -11.65 -8.87 -7.30
CA ARG A 72 -10.77 -8.09 -8.19
C ARG A 72 -11.52 -7.04 -9.03
N ARG A 73 -12.82 -7.22 -9.23
CA ARG A 73 -13.68 -6.25 -9.93
C ARG A 73 -13.87 -4.94 -9.17
N ALA A 74 -13.62 -4.92 -7.86
CA ALA A 74 -13.68 -3.76 -6.99
C ALA A 74 -12.29 -3.11 -6.74
N TYR A 75 -11.22 -3.66 -7.32
CA TYR A 75 -9.89 -3.08 -7.22
C TYR A 75 -9.84 -1.79 -8.06
N ASN A 76 -9.75 -0.65 -7.37
CA ASN A 76 -9.56 0.65 -7.99
C ASN A 76 -8.27 1.27 -7.47
N THR A 77 -7.26 1.35 -8.34
CA THR A 77 -5.96 1.96 -8.01
C THR A 77 -6.11 3.40 -7.51
N TRP A 78 -7.08 4.16 -8.05
CA TRP A 78 -7.37 5.51 -7.57
C TRP A 78 -7.89 5.53 -6.14
N ALA A 79 -8.71 4.55 -5.76
CA ALA A 79 -9.23 4.45 -4.39
C ALA A 79 -8.10 4.17 -3.39
N ILE A 80 -7.21 3.22 -3.71
CA ILE A 80 -6.04 2.90 -2.85
C ILE A 80 -5.13 4.13 -2.73
N LEU A 81 -4.86 4.83 -3.83
CA LEU A 81 -4.02 6.01 -3.83
C LEU A 81 -4.60 7.14 -2.98
N SER A 82 -5.90 7.42 -3.12
CA SER A 82 -6.58 8.42 -2.31
C SER A 82 -6.64 8.05 -0.83
N LEU A 83 -6.88 6.78 -0.51
CA LEU A 83 -6.91 6.28 0.87
C LEU A 83 -5.54 6.39 1.53
N ASP A 84 -4.47 5.94 0.86
CA ASP A 84 -3.10 6.08 1.38
C ASP A 84 -2.71 7.56 1.56
N GLY A 85 -3.07 8.43 0.61
CA GLY A 85 -2.84 9.88 0.72
C GLY A 85 -3.58 10.54 1.89
N LEU A 86 -4.84 10.15 2.12
CA LEU A 86 -5.63 10.63 3.25
C LEU A 86 -5.03 10.17 4.60
N MET A 87 -4.52 8.93 4.65
CA MET A 87 -3.87 8.41 5.86
C MET A 87 -2.60 9.16 6.22
N ILE A 88 -1.82 9.62 5.24
CA ILE A 88 -0.64 10.47 5.50
C ILE A 88 -1.06 11.74 6.25
N ILE A 89 -2.14 12.40 5.80
CA ILE A 89 -2.65 13.62 6.42
C ILE A 89 -3.14 13.33 7.84
N PHE A 90 -3.88 12.24 8.03
CA PHE A 90 -4.43 11.85 9.33
C PHE A 90 -3.34 11.50 10.34
N TRP A 91 -2.32 10.73 9.95
CA TRP A 91 -1.21 10.42 10.86
C TRP A 91 -0.34 11.65 11.15
N LEU A 92 -0.17 12.56 10.18
CA LEU A 92 0.52 13.83 10.41
C LEU A 92 -0.23 14.73 11.41
N SER A 93 -1.54 14.86 11.27
CA SER A 93 -2.35 15.64 12.20
C SER A 93 -2.43 14.98 13.59
N ALA A 94 -2.46 13.63 13.65
CA ALA A 94 -2.43 12.90 14.92
C ALA A 94 -1.10 13.12 15.66
N MET A 95 0.03 13.02 14.95
CA MET A 95 1.35 13.33 15.50
C MET A 95 1.39 14.77 16.03
N GLY A 96 0.93 15.75 15.24
CA GLY A 96 0.91 17.15 15.63
C GLY A 96 0.04 17.43 16.86
N ALA A 97 -1.15 16.81 16.92
CA ALA A 97 -2.06 16.97 18.05
C ALA A 97 -1.47 16.39 19.35
N VAL A 98 -0.91 15.18 19.30
CA VAL A 98 -0.31 14.54 20.50
C VAL A 98 0.96 15.28 20.94
N ALA A 99 1.79 15.76 20.00
CA ALA A 99 2.97 16.54 20.31
C ALA A 99 2.64 17.90 20.95
N ALA A 100 1.64 18.61 20.42
CA ALA A 100 1.17 19.86 21.00
C ALA A 100 0.65 19.65 22.44
N LYS A 101 -0.12 18.58 22.66
CA LYS A 101 -0.60 18.23 24.01
C LYS A 101 0.52 17.86 24.97
N ARG A 102 1.54 17.13 24.53
CA ARG A 102 2.74 16.88 25.36
C ARG A 102 3.44 18.19 25.75
N ALA A 103 3.44 19.19 24.87
CA ALA A 103 4.06 20.49 25.12
C ALA A 103 3.29 21.38 26.11
N ASP A 104 1.99 21.15 26.33
CA ASP A 104 1.20 21.91 27.31
C ASP A 104 1.63 21.63 28.76
N PHE A 105 2.21 20.46 29.03
CA PHE A 105 2.69 20.04 30.35
C PHE A 105 4.10 20.61 30.64
N THR A 106 4.19 21.92 30.88
CA THR A 106 5.46 22.63 31.14
C THR A 106 5.80 22.80 32.62
N VAL A 107 4.78 22.80 33.49
CA VAL A 107 4.95 23.15 34.91
C VAL A 107 4.91 21.88 35.77
N PRO A 108 5.99 21.54 36.50
CA PRO A 108 5.96 20.44 37.45
C PRO A 108 5.05 20.79 38.63
N VAL A 109 4.14 19.88 38.96
CA VAL A 109 3.23 20.02 40.11
C VAL A 109 3.30 18.76 40.97
N ASN A 110 3.27 18.93 42.29
CA ASN A 110 3.04 17.82 43.21
C ASN A 110 1.53 17.70 43.40
N ALA A 111 0.97 16.55 43.02
CA ALA A 111 -0.45 16.25 43.12
C ALA A 111 -0.64 14.91 43.80
N ASP A 112 -1.60 14.84 44.73
CA ASP A 112 -2.06 13.57 45.26
C ASP A 112 -3.19 13.07 44.36
N CYS A 113 -2.97 11.90 43.76
CA CYS A 113 -3.88 11.31 42.78
C CYS A 113 -4.52 10.03 43.34
N THR A 114 -5.84 9.93 43.20
CA THR A 114 -6.64 8.77 43.57
C THR A 114 -7.39 8.24 42.35
N SER A 115 -7.54 6.91 42.24
CA SER A 115 -8.35 6.28 41.19
C SER A 115 -9.67 5.80 41.76
N ASP A 116 -10.78 6.10 41.08
CA ASP A 116 -12.13 5.64 41.44
C ASP A 116 -12.46 4.22 40.92
N GLY A 117 -11.58 3.63 40.09
CA GLY A 117 -11.75 2.31 39.47
C GLY A 117 -12.58 2.29 38.17
N SER A 118 -12.98 3.45 37.63
CA SER A 118 -13.72 3.55 36.37
C SER A 118 -12.88 3.14 35.15
N ALA A 119 -13.53 2.60 34.11
CA ALA A 119 -12.80 2.18 32.89
C ALA A 119 -12.23 3.35 32.07
N VAL A 120 -12.80 4.55 32.22
CA VAL A 120 -12.42 5.77 31.52
C VAL A 120 -12.43 6.90 32.53
N ASN A 121 -11.40 7.76 32.49
CA ASN A 121 -11.30 8.95 33.33
C ASN A 121 -11.39 8.65 34.84
N SER A 122 -10.68 7.60 35.29
CA SER A 122 -10.71 7.17 36.69
C SER A 122 -9.82 7.99 37.61
N GLY A 123 -8.90 8.78 37.05
CA GLY A 123 -7.90 9.51 37.81
C GLY A 123 -8.43 10.86 38.28
N HIS A 124 -8.51 11.03 39.60
CA HIS A 124 -8.74 12.34 40.22
C HIS A 124 -7.51 12.78 41.00
N CYS A 125 -6.91 13.89 40.57
CA CYS A 125 -5.75 14.48 41.23
C CYS A 125 -6.12 15.80 41.91
N THR A 126 -5.81 15.92 43.19
CA THR A 126 -5.93 17.19 43.92
C THR A 126 -4.58 17.90 43.94
N ILE A 127 -4.52 19.08 43.31
CA ILE A 127 -3.35 19.98 43.37
C ILE A 127 -3.54 21.00 44.49
N SER A 128 -2.45 21.26 45.24
CA SER A 128 -2.42 22.26 46.31
C SER A 128 -2.70 23.69 45.83
N ARG A 129 -2.43 23.97 44.55
CA ARG A 129 -2.76 25.23 43.88
C ARG A 129 -3.87 24.99 42.85
N LYS A 130 -5.13 24.92 43.30
CA LYS A 130 -6.32 24.68 42.45
C LYS A 130 -6.39 25.69 41.29
N ARG A 131 -6.09 25.24 40.07
CA ARG A 131 -6.64 25.83 38.84
C ARG A 131 -7.70 24.87 38.33
N ALA A 132 -8.95 25.32 38.34
CA ALA A 132 -10.04 24.57 37.75
C ALA A 132 -9.75 24.33 36.25
N GLY A 133 -9.91 23.09 35.79
CA GLY A 133 -9.77 22.74 34.37
C GLY A 133 -8.36 22.41 33.86
N VAL A 134 -7.37 22.24 34.74
CA VAL A 134 -6.01 21.81 34.34
C VAL A 134 -5.82 20.32 34.63
N GLY A 135 -5.64 19.52 33.58
CA GLY A 135 -5.28 18.10 33.71
C GLY A 135 -3.87 17.93 34.25
N VAL A 136 -3.66 16.92 35.10
CA VAL A 136 -2.33 16.56 35.63
C VAL A 136 -1.92 15.23 35.01
N ALA A 137 -0.73 15.19 34.41
CA ALA A 137 -0.15 13.99 33.84
C ALA A 137 1.07 13.54 34.66
N SER A 138 1.19 12.24 34.90
CA SER A 138 2.38 11.64 35.49
C SER A 138 3.53 11.56 34.49
N TYR A 139 4.78 11.47 34.96
CA TYR A 139 5.95 11.31 34.07
C TYR A 139 5.79 10.14 33.08
N ALA A 140 5.20 9.03 33.52
CA ALA A 140 4.90 7.89 32.65
C ALA A 140 3.88 8.25 31.55
N ALA A 141 2.82 8.98 31.89
CA ALA A 141 1.80 9.42 30.93
C ALA A 141 2.39 10.39 29.90
N LEU A 142 3.24 11.31 30.37
CA LEU A 142 4.04 12.16 29.50
C LEU A 142 4.87 11.29 28.53
N ASP A 143 5.69 10.36 29.01
CA ASP A 143 6.58 9.54 28.17
C ASP A 143 5.81 8.73 27.12
N ILE A 144 4.64 8.21 27.48
CA ILE A 144 3.76 7.52 26.54
C ILE A 144 3.24 8.46 25.46
N MET A 145 2.87 9.71 25.76
CA MET A 145 2.48 10.68 24.73
C MET A 145 3.62 10.94 23.73
N SER A 146 4.87 11.03 24.19
CA SER A 146 6.03 11.20 23.30
C SER A 146 6.28 9.94 22.45
N ALA A 147 6.16 8.75 23.05
CA ALA A 147 6.31 7.49 22.34
C ALA A 147 5.22 7.32 21.26
N VAL A 148 3.96 7.60 21.61
CA VAL A 148 2.83 7.57 20.66
C VAL A 148 3.03 8.57 19.52
N ALA A 149 3.43 9.80 19.81
CA ALA A 149 3.73 10.79 18.77
C ALA A 149 4.85 10.30 17.81
N GLY A 150 5.91 9.70 18.36
CA GLY A 150 6.99 9.09 17.56
C GLY A 150 6.50 7.93 16.70
N ILE A 151 5.66 7.04 17.25
CA ILE A 151 5.08 5.93 16.49
C ILE A 151 4.16 6.43 15.38
N CYS A 152 3.34 7.45 15.64
CA CYS A 152 2.51 8.10 14.61
C CYS A 152 3.37 8.63 13.45
N ALA A 153 4.52 9.24 13.75
CA ALA A 153 5.46 9.71 12.73
C ALA A 153 6.02 8.56 11.89
N ILE A 154 6.40 7.44 12.52
CA ILE A 154 6.88 6.24 11.82
C ILE A 154 5.80 5.67 10.90
N ILE A 155 4.55 5.56 11.38
CA ILE A 155 3.43 5.08 10.56
C ILE A 155 3.20 6.02 9.37
N MET A 156 3.23 7.33 9.59
CA MET A 156 3.12 8.33 8.52
C MET A 156 4.21 8.14 7.46
N LEU A 157 5.48 7.96 7.88
CA LEU A 157 6.59 7.72 6.95
C LEU A 157 6.41 6.42 6.15
N LEU A 158 5.91 5.35 6.78
CA LEU A 158 5.57 4.11 6.06
C LEU A 158 4.49 4.37 5.00
N PHE A 159 3.45 5.14 5.33
CA PHE A 159 2.42 5.52 4.35
C PHE A 159 2.99 6.38 3.22
N VAL A 160 3.88 7.33 3.52
CA VAL A 160 4.57 8.13 2.50
C VAL A 160 5.39 7.23 1.57
N ALA A 161 6.13 6.25 2.11
CA ALA A 161 6.94 5.33 1.32
C ALA A 161 6.08 4.44 0.40
N THR A 162 5.00 3.85 0.92
CA THR A 162 4.08 3.04 0.09
C THR A 162 3.36 3.91 -0.95
N PHE A 163 2.90 5.10 -0.57
CA PHE A 163 2.22 6.04 -1.47
C PHE A 163 3.13 6.51 -2.61
N SER A 164 4.37 6.92 -2.30
CA SER A 164 5.31 7.41 -3.32
C SER A 164 5.70 6.30 -4.30
N TYR A 165 5.83 5.06 -3.86
CA TYR A 165 6.03 3.93 -4.76
C TYR A 165 4.83 3.69 -5.69
N VAL A 166 3.61 3.64 -5.15
CA VAL A 166 2.40 3.43 -5.97
C VAL A 166 2.22 4.59 -6.96
N CYS A 167 2.42 5.83 -6.52
CA CYS A 167 2.44 7.02 -7.39
C CYS A 167 3.49 6.89 -8.51
N HIS A 168 4.70 6.45 -8.21
CA HIS A 168 5.75 6.28 -9.20
C HIS A 168 5.38 5.25 -10.26
N LYS A 169 4.87 4.08 -9.85
CA LYS A 169 4.42 3.03 -10.77
C LYS A 169 3.20 3.47 -11.59
N PHE A 170 2.27 4.18 -10.96
CA PHE A 170 1.12 4.77 -11.63
C PHE A 170 1.54 5.76 -12.73
N ARG A 171 2.48 6.66 -12.42
CA ARG A 171 3.04 7.61 -13.38
C ARG A 171 3.72 6.92 -14.56
N LEU A 172 4.50 5.88 -14.31
CA LEU A 172 5.14 5.09 -15.37
C LEU A 172 4.10 4.40 -16.27
N SER A 173 3.06 3.80 -15.69
CA SER A 173 1.98 3.16 -16.45
C SER A 173 1.17 4.15 -17.28
N TRP A 174 0.98 5.38 -16.80
CA TRP A 174 0.30 6.41 -17.57
C TRP A 174 1.18 6.87 -18.74
N SER A 175 2.44 7.19 -18.45
CA SER A 175 3.39 7.64 -19.47
C SER A 175 3.56 6.62 -20.60
N SER A 176 3.60 5.31 -20.30
CA SER A 176 3.67 4.27 -21.34
C SER A 176 2.42 4.17 -22.21
N ASN A 177 1.23 4.50 -21.66
CA ASN A 177 -0.01 4.46 -22.43
C ASN A 177 -0.12 5.61 -23.44
N ASP A 178 0.47 6.78 -23.15
CA ASP A 178 0.49 7.91 -24.09
C ASP A 178 1.45 7.68 -25.27
N TYR A 179 2.55 6.93 -25.09
CA TYR A 179 3.50 6.63 -26.17
C TYR A 179 3.02 5.55 -27.15
N ASP A 180 2.06 4.70 -26.77
CA ASP A 180 1.51 3.65 -27.64
C ASP A 180 0.24 4.06 -28.39
N ALA A 181 -0.39 5.19 -28.03
CA ALA A 181 -1.57 5.71 -28.72
C ALA A 181 -1.24 6.10 -30.18
N GLU A 182 -0.03 6.60 -30.44
CA GLU A 182 0.41 7.03 -31.77
C GLU A 182 0.80 5.84 -32.67
N LYS A 183 1.10 4.67 -32.11
CA LYS A 183 1.39 3.43 -32.85
C LYS A 183 0.16 2.61 -33.25
N ARG A 184 -1.04 2.94 -32.75
CA ARG A 184 -2.28 2.21 -33.07
C ARG A 184 -3.05 2.75 -34.28
N VAL A 185 -2.57 3.82 -34.92
CA VAL A 185 -3.29 4.45 -36.05
C VAL A 185 -2.74 4.06 -37.43
N GLY A 186 -1.75 3.16 -37.52
CA GLY A 186 -1.19 2.75 -38.81
C GLY A 186 -0.87 1.25 -38.93
N GLY A 187 -1.77 0.49 -39.55
CA GLY A 187 -1.42 -0.78 -40.21
C GLY A 187 -2.27 -2.00 -39.83
N PRO A 188 -2.95 -2.67 -40.78
CA PRO A 188 -3.57 -3.96 -40.55
C PRO A 188 -2.50 -5.05 -40.65
N GLY A 189 -2.10 -5.64 -39.51
CA GLY A 189 -1.20 -6.79 -39.54
C GLY A 189 -0.65 -7.14 -38.16
N ASN A 190 -0.99 -8.35 -37.71
CA ASN A 190 -0.49 -9.02 -36.52
C ASN A 190 0.94 -8.62 -36.08
N THR A 191 1.08 -8.14 -34.84
CA THR A 191 2.21 -8.50 -33.99
C THR A 191 1.83 -8.32 -32.51
N SER A 192 1.58 -9.43 -31.83
CA SER A 192 1.56 -9.50 -30.38
C SER A 192 2.97 -9.21 -29.86
N VAL A 193 3.20 -7.98 -29.40
CA VAL A 193 4.41 -7.64 -28.64
C VAL A 193 4.24 -8.23 -27.24
N ALA A 194 4.92 -9.35 -27.01
CA ALA A 194 5.08 -9.94 -25.69
C ALA A 194 5.79 -8.92 -24.78
N TYR A 195 5.14 -8.56 -23.68
CA TYR A 195 5.77 -7.75 -22.63
C TYR A 195 6.87 -8.59 -21.96
N HIS A 196 8.11 -8.16 -22.15
CA HIS A 196 9.27 -8.72 -21.47
C HIS A 196 9.17 -8.39 -19.97
N HIS A 197 8.87 -9.41 -19.16
CA HIS A 197 9.14 -9.39 -17.73
C HIS A 197 10.68 -9.44 -17.56
N PRO A 198 11.30 -8.62 -16.69
CA PRO A 198 12.69 -8.85 -16.29
C PRO A 198 12.65 -9.97 -15.23
N GLU A 199 12.78 -11.21 -15.68
CA GLU A 199 13.09 -12.34 -14.81
C GLU A 199 14.62 -12.49 -14.75
N VAL A 200 15.12 -12.58 -13.53
CA VAL A 200 16.53 -12.64 -13.17
C VAL A 200 17.13 -13.96 -13.68
N GLU A 201 18.29 -13.86 -14.31
CA GLU A 201 19.13 -14.97 -14.78
C GLU A 201 19.41 -16.03 -13.70
N MET A 202 19.26 -17.30 -14.06
CA MET A 202 20.38 -18.27 -14.05
C MET A 202 19.91 -19.61 -14.63
N GLN A 203 20.37 -19.95 -15.84
CA GLN A 203 20.31 -21.31 -16.38
C GLN A 203 21.72 -21.78 -16.72
N PRO A 204 22.23 -22.88 -16.14
CA PRO A 204 23.52 -23.46 -16.52
C PRO A 204 23.42 -24.31 -17.80
N ASN A 205 24.56 -24.36 -18.46
CA ASN A 205 24.84 -24.71 -19.85
C ASN A 205 25.12 -26.22 -20.08
N MET A 206 24.51 -26.82 -21.12
CA MET A 206 24.96 -27.95 -22.00
C MET A 206 25.38 -29.34 -21.40
N PRO A 207 25.53 -30.47 -22.18
CA PRO A 207 25.59 -30.64 -23.65
C PRO A 207 24.82 -31.85 -24.30
N THR A 208 24.90 -31.85 -25.64
CA THR A 208 24.59 -32.80 -26.75
C THR A 208 24.67 -34.33 -26.59
N GLN A 209 23.85 -35.09 -27.34
CA GLN A 209 24.16 -36.45 -27.83
C GLN A 209 23.40 -36.88 -29.12
N TYR A 210 24.07 -37.68 -29.98
CA TYR A 210 23.76 -38.10 -31.37
C TYR A 210 23.29 -39.58 -31.49
N SER A 211 22.73 -39.99 -32.66
CA SER A 211 22.49 -41.36 -33.25
C SER A 211 21.23 -42.18 -32.81
N GLY A 212 20.48 -42.99 -33.61
CA GLY A 212 20.43 -43.39 -35.04
C GLY A 212 19.33 -44.48 -35.37
N TYR A 213 18.86 -44.56 -36.64
CA TYR A 213 18.19 -45.67 -37.45
C TYR A 213 16.74 -46.22 -37.14
N PRO A 214 16.01 -46.94 -38.05
CA PRO A 214 15.31 -46.47 -39.28
C PRO A 214 13.87 -47.05 -39.54
N GLN A 215 13.24 -46.60 -40.65
CA GLN A 215 12.31 -47.34 -41.55
C GLN A 215 10.78 -47.38 -41.25
N GLN A 216 9.95 -46.83 -42.16
CA GLN A 216 8.99 -47.59 -42.99
C GLN A 216 8.31 -46.73 -44.06
N VAL A 217 8.06 -47.38 -45.20
CA VAL A 217 7.72 -46.86 -46.52
C VAL A 217 6.23 -47.09 -46.77
N ALA A 218 5.49 -46.10 -47.29
CA ALA A 218 4.19 -46.34 -47.90
C ALA A 218 4.00 -45.45 -49.14
N VAL A 219 3.77 -46.14 -50.25
CA VAL A 219 3.67 -45.69 -51.64
C VAL A 219 2.26 -45.17 -51.92
N GLY A 220 2.13 -44.03 -52.61
CA GLY A 220 0.87 -43.52 -53.14
C GLY A 220 1.10 -42.51 -54.27
N THR A 221 0.50 -42.78 -55.42
CA THR A 221 0.83 -42.30 -56.78
C THR A 221 0.00 -41.09 -57.29
N THR A 222 0.68 -40.16 -58.01
CA THR A 222 0.25 -39.37 -59.21
C THR A 222 -0.85 -38.28 -59.12
N PRO A 223 -0.95 -37.29 -60.06
CA PRO A 223 0.09 -36.33 -60.54
C PRO A 223 -0.44 -34.87 -60.82
N GLN A 224 0.50 -33.99 -61.23
CA GLN A 224 0.39 -32.85 -62.20
C GLN A 224 -0.05 -31.39 -61.85
N TYR A 225 0.89 -30.45 -62.15
CA TYR A 225 0.82 -29.11 -62.80
C TYR A 225 0.11 -27.95 -62.04
N SER A 226 0.49 -26.65 -62.08
CA SER A 226 1.27 -25.78 -62.99
C SER A 226 1.74 -24.51 -62.21
N GLN A 227 3.00 -24.07 -62.25
CA GLN A 227 3.54 -23.00 -63.11
C GLN A 227 2.57 -21.83 -63.47
N ASN A 228 2.71 -20.66 -62.83
CA ASN A 228 2.97 -19.37 -63.52
C ASN A 228 3.00 -18.17 -62.56
N HIS A 229 4.16 -17.49 -62.53
CA HIS A 229 4.21 -16.04 -62.33
C HIS A 229 3.83 -15.35 -63.65
N PRO A 230 3.21 -14.16 -63.61
CA PRO A 230 3.82 -13.06 -64.36
C PRO A 230 4.05 -11.80 -63.51
N TYR A 231 5.21 -11.24 -63.76
CA TYR A 231 5.75 -9.95 -63.37
C TYR A 231 5.02 -8.79 -64.08
N ASP A 232 4.74 -7.70 -63.35
CA ASP A 232 4.45 -6.39 -63.97
C ASP A 232 5.13 -5.26 -63.16
N PRO A 233 6.11 -4.56 -63.75
CA PRO A 233 6.88 -3.50 -63.11
C PRO A 233 6.33 -2.10 -63.45
N TYR A 234 5.88 -1.38 -62.42
CA TYR A 234 5.73 0.08 -62.39
C TYR A 234 4.87 0.79 -63.47
N VAL A 235 3.83 1.49 -62.98
CA VAL A 235 3.64 2.95 -63.16
C VAL A 235 3.58 3.46 -64.62
N HIS A 236 2.36 3.68 -65.12
CA HIS A 236 1.75 5.02 -65.29
C HIS A 236 0.25 4.93 -65.59
#